data_AF-A0A2A5X1Q8-F1
#
_entry.id   AF-A0A2A5X1Q8-F1
#
_cell.length_a   1.000
_cell.length_b   1.000
_cell.length_c   1.000
_cell.angle_alpha   90.00
_cell.angle_beta   90.00
_cell.angle_gamma   90.00
#
_symmetry.space_group_name_H-M   'P 1'
#
loop_
_entity.id
_entity.type
_entity.pdbx_description
1 polymer ?
#
loop_
_entity_poly.entity_id
_entity_poly.type
_entity_poly.pdbx_seq_one_letter_code
_entity_poly.pdbx_strand_id
1 'polypeptide(L)'
;MVKTQTTLLLDLGPEPAKALVNGIPLTINLNVLLVKESAWPWRINAAEWQYPFQIQYHALWNRYTLLQPVGGKFQAFTSLYEMLSSISLVTLQEQIPIGINQTDPLSIQVQLELDRRLLPGPLKLAALFFPSWQLDSGWQQWQVTR
;
A
#
# COMPACT_ATOMS: atom_id res chain seq x y z
N MET A 1 -16.24 -12.41 -8.91
CA MET A 1 -15.63 -11.63 -7.81
C MET A 1 -14.50 -12.45 -7.26
N VAL A 2 -13.28 -11.92 -7.22
CA VAL A 2 -12.12 -12.62 -6.64
C VAL A 2 -11.97 -12.07 -5.22
N LYS A 3 -11.97 -12.96 -4.22
CA LYS A 3 -11.68 -12.62 -2.83
C LYS A 3 -10.36 -13.27 -2.45
N THR A 4 -9.35 -12.45 -2.19
CA THR A 4 -8.05 -12.93 -1.73
C THR A 4 -7.59 -12.10 -0.55
N GLN A 5 -7.14 -12.80 0.49
CA GLN A 5 -6.53 -12.20 1.68
C GLN A 5 -5.03 -12.44 1.59
N THR A 6 -4.26 -11.37 1.74
CA THR A 6 -2.81 -11.45 1.84
C THR A 6 -2.33 -10.60 3.00
N THR A 7 -1.19 -10.98 3.58
CA THR A 7 -0.51 -10.20 4.61
C THR A 7 0.71 -9.56 3.97
N LEU A 8 0.73 -8.23 3.92
CA LEU A 8 1.86 -7.44 3.43
C LEU A 8 2.60 -6.89 4.64
N LEU A 9 3.83 -7.36 4.84
CA LEU A 9 4.66 -6.87 5.93
C LEU A 9 5.38 -5.59 5.46
N LEU A 10 5.06 -4.47 6.09
CA LEU A 10 5.73 -3.20 5.87
C LEU A 10 6.42 -2.78 7.17
N ASP A 11 7.75 -2.76 7.16
CA ASP A 11 8.53 -2.13 8.22
C ASP A 11 8.78 -0.68 7.84
N LEU A 12 8.43 0.24 8.73
CA LEU A 12 8.58 1.67 8.50
C LEU A 12 10.02 2.15 8.77
N GLY A 13 10.82 1.38 9.51
CA GLY A 13 12.17 1.78 9.91
C GLY A 13 12.22 3.01 10.83
N PRO A 14 13.42 3.39 11.30
CA PRO A 14 13.57 4.42 12.34
C PRO A 14 13.34 5.86 11.84
N GLU A 15 13.79 6.20 10.62
CA GLU A 15 13.70 7.57 10.09
C GLU A 15 12.25 7.99 9.76
N PRO A 16 11.47 7.20 9.00
CA PRO A 16 10.06 7.49 8.77
C PRO A 16 9.23 7.47 10.06
N ALA A 17 9.54 6.57 11.00
CA ALA A 17 8.85 6.52 12.29
C ALA A 17 9.10 7.79 13.11
N LYS A 18 10.34 8.28 13.12
CA LYS A 18 10.69 9.56 13.75
C LYS A 18 9.96 10.73 13.10
N ALA A 19 9.84 10.74 11.77
CA ALA A 19 9.09 11.77 11.06
C ALA A 19 7.59 11.77 11.44
N LEU A 20 6.97 10.59 11.55
CA LEU A 20 5.60 10.48 12.04
C LEU A 20 5.44 11.12 13.42
N VAL A 21 6.29 10.74 14.39
CA VAL A 21 6.22 11.26 15.76
C VAL A 21 6.44 12.78 15.81
N ASN A 22 7.22 13.33 14.87
CA ASN A 22 7.39 14.78 14.68
C ASN A 22 6.19 15.47 14.00
N GLY A 23 5.08 14.75 13.78
CA GLY A 23 3.85 15.28 13.21
C GLY A 23 3.84 15.33 11.68
N ILE A 24 4.80 14.69 11.02
CA ILE A 24 4.84 14.62 9.56
C ILE A 24 3.95 13.45 9.11
N PRO A 25 2.84 13.70 8.40
CA PRO A 25 2.02 12.62 7.88
C PRO A 25 2.77 11.86 6.79
N LEU A 26 2.60 10.54 6.76
CA LEU A 26 3.10 9.69 5.69
C LEU A 26 1.92 9.05 4.96
N THR A 27 2.06 8.86 3.65
CA THR A 27 1.03 8.18 2.85
C THR A 27 1.60 6.86 2.37
N ILE A 28 0.98 5.75 2.77
CA ILE A 28 1.30 4.42 2.28
C ILE A 28 0.29 4.06 1.21
N ASN A 29 0.75 3.89 -0.03
CA ASN A 29 -0.09 3.44 -1.12
C ASN A 29 -0.12 1.91 -1.15
N LEU A 30 -1.32 1.36 -1.17
CA LEU A 30 -1.54 -0.02 -1.58
C LEU A 30 -1.77 -0.04 -3.10
N ASN A 31 -0.75 -0.52 -3.81
CA ASN A 31 -0.78 -0.70 -5.25
C ASN A 31 -1.29 -2.11 -5.55
N VAL A 32 -2.32 -2.20 -6.38
CA VAL A 32 -2.92 -3.46 -6.83
C VAL A 32 -2.87 -3.48 -8.36
N LEU A 33 -2.14 -4.44 -8.92
CA LEU A 33 -2.03 -4.64 -10.36
C LEU A 33 -2.67 -5.97 -10.73
N LEU A 34 -3.57 -5.93 -11.71
CA LEU A 34 -4.05 -7.13 -12.40
C LEU A 34 -3.25 -7.29 -13.67
N VAL A 35 -2.44 -8.34 -13.74
CA VAL A 35 -1.57 -8.65 -14.88
C VAL A 35 -2.14 -9.85 -15.62
N LYS A 36 -2.28 -9.71 -16.93
CA LYS A 36 -2.61 -10.83 -17.82
C LYS A 36 -1.33 -11.57 -18.17
N GLU A 37 -1.28 -12.87 -17.89
CA GLU A 37 -0.22 -13.71 -18.40
C GLU A 37 -0.45 -13.92 -19.91
N SER A 38 0.44 -13.37 -20.72
CA SER A 38 0.47 -13.59 -22.17
C SER A 38 1.61 -14.56 -22.49
N ALA A 39 1.43 -15.39 -23.50
CA ALA A 39 2.49 -16.27 -24.03
C ALA A 39 3.64 -15.48 -24.70
N TRP A 40 3.46 -14.17 -24.91
CA TRP A 40 4.52 -13.27 -25.35
C TRP A 40 5.23 -12.60 -24.16
N PRO A 41 6.51 -12.21 -24.29
CA PRO A 41 7.33 -11.63 -23.21
C PRO A 41 6.84 -10.28 -22.67
N TRP A 42 5.77 -9.72 -23.23
CA TRP A 42 5.14 -8.48 -22.80
C TRP A 42 4.06 -8.80 -21.77
N ARG A 43 4.31 -8.50 -20.50
CA ARG A 43 3.25 -8.48 -19.48
C ARG A 43 2.31 -7.32 -19.79
N ILE A 44 1.01 -7.60 -19.88
CA ILE A 44 -0.01 -6.59 -20.12
C ILE A 44 -0.71 -6.33 -18.79
N ASN A 45 -0.54 -5.11 -18.26
CA ASN A 45 -1.30 -4.65 -17.11
C ASN A 45 -2.74 -4.45 -17.56
N ALA A 46 -3.64 -5.28 -17.04
CA ALA A 46 -5.04 -5.28 -17.40
C ALA A 46 -5.84 -4.26 -16.59
N ALA A 47 -5.45 -4.02 -15.33
CA ALA A 47 -5.97 -2.96 -14.48
C ALA A 47 -4.99 -2.60 -13.36
N GLU A 48 -5.07 -1.37 -12.88
CA GLU A 48 -4.30 -0.85 -11.75
C GLU A 48 -5.22 -0.09 -10.81
N TRP A 49 -5.10 -0.36 -9.51
CA TRP A 49 -5.76 0.37 -8.45
C TRP A 49 -4.73 0.84 -7.42
N GLN A 50 -4.93 2.05 -6.91
CA GLN A 50 -4.08 2.65 -5.88
C GLN A 50 -4.96 3.13 -4.73
N TYR A 51 -4.64 2.66 -3.53
CA TYR A 51 -5.39 2.95 -2.31
C TYR A 51 -4.47 3.66 -1.31
N PRO A 52 -4.50 5.01 -1.24
CA PRO A 52 -3.64 5.78 -0.35
C PRO A 52 -4.13 5.75 1.10
N PHE A 53 -3.36 5.13 1.98
CA PHE A 53 -3.56 5.17 3.43
C PHE A 53 -2.74 6.32 4.02
N GLN A 54 -3.39 7.31 4.60
CA GLN A 54 -2.68 8.40 5.28
C GLN A 54 -2.52 8.05 6.75
N ILE A 55 -1.28 8.05 7.22
CA ILE A 55 -0.92 7.82 8.61
C ILE A 55 -0.32 9.08 9.23
N GLN A 56 -0.69 9.35 10.46
CA GLN A 56 -0.23 10.52 11.20
C GLN A 56 -0.11 10.19 12.68
N TYR A 57 0.73 10.93 13.41
CA TYR A 57 0.77 10.88 14.86
C TYR A 57 0.30 12.21 15.44
N HIS A 58 -0.59 12.15 16.43
CA HIS A 58 -1.10 13.30 17.16
C HIS A 58 -0.47 13.36 18.54
N ALA A 59 0.49 14.28 18.71
CA ALA A 59 1.23 14.44 19.96
C ALA A 59 0.34 14.83 21.16
N LEU A 60 -0.74 15.59 20.93
CA LEU A 60 -1.66 16.01 21.99
C LEU A 60 -2.34 14.83 22.68
N TRP A 61 -2.69 13.79 21.92
CA TRP A 61 -3.44 12.64 22.43
C TRP A 61 -2.58 11.37 22.52
N ASN A 62 -1.31 11.44 22.07
CA ASN A 62 -0.39 10.33 21.97
C ASN A 62 -1.02 9.14 21.22
N ARG A 63 -1.56 9.41 20.03
CA ARG A 63 -2.22 8.42 19.18
C ARG A 63 -1.69 8.46 17.76
N TYR A 64 -1.55 7.28 17.17
CA TYR A 64 -1.37 7.10 15.74
C TYR A 64 -2.75 7.07 15.09
N THR A 65 -2.90 7.71 13.95
CA THR A 65 -4.15 7.83 13.24
C THR A 65 -3.99 7.34 11.82
N LEU A 66 -4.98 6.60 11.36
CA LEU A 66 -5.06 6.01 10.03
C LEU A 66 -6.33 6.50 9.36
N LEU A 67 -6.18 7.15 8.22
CA LEU A 67 -7.28 7.48 7.33
C LEU A 67 -7.35 6.43 6.22
N GLN A 68 -8.46 5.70 6.18
CA GLN A 68 -8.69 4.68 5.16
C GLN A 68 -9.06 5.33 3.82
N PRO A 69 -8.56 4.81 2.68
CA PRO A 69 -8.84 5.35 1.35
C PRO A 69 -10.30 5.18 0.94
N VAL A 70 -10.94 4.09 1.40
CA VAL A 70 -12.34 3.78 1.08
C VAL A 70 -13.23 4.20 2.24
N GLY A 71 -14.19 5.09 1.96
CA GLY A 71 -15.17 5.56 2.95
C GLY A 71 -14.65 6.57 3.99
N GLY A 72 -13.37 7.00 3.89
CA GLY A 72 -12.80 8.05 4.75
C GLY A 72 -12.81 7.70 6.24
N LYS A 73 -12.83 6.41 6.57
CA LYS A 73 -12.90 5.96 7.96
C LYS A 73 -11.60 6.30 8.67
N PHE A 74 -11.74 6.96 9.81
CA PHE A 74 -10.63 7.31 10.68
C PHE A 74 -10.52 6.27 11.80
N GLN A 75 -9.30 5.78 12.03
CA GLN A 75 -8.99 4.86 13.13
C GLN A 75 -7.81 5.40 13.93
N ALA A 76 -7.89 5.28 15.26
CA ALA A 76 -6.83 5.70 16.16
C ALA A 76 -6.26 4.50 16.91
N PHE A 77 -4.94 4.47 17.04
CA PHE A 77 -4.15 3.39 17.61
C PHE A 77 -3.23 3.93 18.71
N THR A 78 -2.90 3.10 19.70
CA THR A 78 -1.93 3.42 20.77
C THR A 78 -0.49 3.18 20.34
N SER A 79 -0.26 2.28 19.37
CA SER A 79 1.07 1.92 18.90
C SER A 79 1.18 1.95 17.38
N LEU A 80 2.39 2.23 16.89
CA LEU A 80 2.71 2.17 15.46
C LEU A 80 2.54 0.75 14.91
N TYR A 81 2.91 -0.26 15.72
CA TYR A 81 2.80 -1.66 15.35
C TYR A 81 1.35 -2.09 15.10
N GLU A 82 0.42 -1.70 15.96
CA GLU A 82 -1.01 -2.01 15.76
C GLU A 82 -1.56 -1.35 14.50
N MET A 83 -1.20 -0.09 14.27
CA MET A 83 -1.59 0.66 13.07
C MET A 83 -1.06 -0.02 11.80
N LEU A 84 0.22 -0.36 11.74
CA LEU A 84 0.83 -1.05 10.61
C LEU A 84 0.21 -2.44 10.40
N SER A 85 -0.03 -3.18 11.47
CA SER A 85 -0.70 -4.49 11.42
C SER A 85 -2.11 -4.37 10.83
N SER A 86 -2.82 -3.28 11.11
CA SER A 86 -4.14 -3.01 10.53
C SER A 86 -4.11 -2.73 9.02
N ILE A 87 -3.02 -2.19 8.48
CA ILE A 87 -2.83 -1.94 7.04
C ILE A 87 -2.27 -3.18 6.34
N SER A 88 -1.50 -4.00 7.06
CA SER A 88 -0.85 -5.21 6.56
C SER A 88 -1.86 -6.26 6.08
N LEU A 89 -3.03 -6.32 6.71
CA LEU A 89 -4.08 -7.28 6.36
C LEU A 89 -5.00 -6.69 5.29
N VAL A 90 -4.68 -6.96 4.03
CA VAL A 90 -5.44 -6.45 2.89
C VAL A 90 -6.42 -7.52 2.42
N THR A 91 -7.70 -7.19 2.47
CA THR A 91 -8.75 -7.97 1.81
C THR A 91 -9.10 -7.29 0.50
N LEU A 92 -8.71 -7.89 -0.62
CA LEU A 92 -9.06 -7.38 -1.95
C LEU A 92 -10.38 -7.98 -2.39
N GLN A 93 -11.28 -7.10 -2.82
CA GLN A 93 -12.56 -7.47 -3.43
C GLN A 93 -12.77 -6.62 -4.69
N GLU A 94 -11.92 -6.81 -5.69
CA GLU A 94 -12.02 -6.08 -6.95
C GLU A 94 -12.90 -6.82 -7.96
N GLN A 95 -13.65 -6.04 -8.73
CA GLN A 95 -14.38 -6.55 -9.88
C GLN A 95 -13.43 -6.57 -11.09
N ILE A 96 -13.30 -7.73 -11.73
CA ILE A 96 -12.52 -7.86 -12.96
C ILE A 96 -13.21 -6.99 -14.03
N PRO A 97 -12.49 -6.07 -14.70
CA PRO A 97 -13.05 -5.22 -15.75
C PRO A 97 -13.77 -6.03 -16.84
N ILE A 98 -14.90 -5.51 -17.30
CA ILE A 98 -15.69 -6.08 -18.38
C ILE A 98 -14.89 -5.91 -19.68
N GLY A 99 -14.36 -7.00 -20.24
CA GLY A 99 -13.51 -6.97 -21.44
C GLY A 99 -12.27 -7.86 -21.36
N ILE A 100 -11.92 -8.34 -20.15
CA ILE A 100 -10.91 -9.37 -19.97
C ILE A 100 -11.59 -10.74 -20.12
N ASN A 101 -11.14 -11.55 -21.08
CA ASN A 101 -11.60 -12.92 -21.23
C ASN A 101 -11.29 -13.69 -19.94
N GLN A 102 -12.32 -14.19 -19.27
CA GLN A 102 -12.23 -14.90 -17.99
C GLN A 102 -11.51 -16.27 -18.08
N THR A 103 -10.98 -16.60 -19.25
CA THR A 103 -10.30 -17.86 -19.57
C THR A 103 -8.78 -17.71 -19.56
N ASP A 104 -8.27 -16.48 -19.56
CA ASP A 104 -6.83 -16.22 -19.57
C ASP A 104 -6.24 -16.32 -18.16
N PRO A 105 -5.01 -16.85 -17.99
CA PRO A 105 -4.33 -16.84 -16.71
C PRO A 105 -4.10 -15.40 -16.24
N LEU A 106 -4.71 -15.06 -15.09
CA LEU A 106 -4.64 -13.74 -14.48
C LEU A 106 -3.83 -13.82 -13.20
N SER A 107 -2.91 -12.88 -13.02
CA SER A 107 -2.14 -12.71 -11.79
C SER A 107 -2.53 -11.40 -11.13
N ILE A 108 -2.74 -11.44 -9.83
CA ILE A 108 -2.86 -10.22 -9.01
C ILE A 108 -1.50 -10.00 -8.35
N GLN A 109 -0.98 -8.79 -8.48
CA GLN A 109 0.21 -8.32 -7.80
C GLN A 109 -0.18 -7.19 -6.85
N VAL A 110 0.34 -7.24 -5.63
CA VAL A 110 0.01 -6.27 -4.59
C VAL A 110 1.26 -5.85 -3.84
N GLN A 111 1.36 -4.57 -3.55
CA GLN A 111 2.47 -3.99 -2.80
C GLN A 111 1.98 -2.82 -1.95
N LEU A 112 2.53 -2.69 -0.75
CA LEU A 112 2.50 -1.45 0.02
C LEU A 112 3.80 -0.68 -0.26
N GLU A 113 3.68 0.60 -0.60
CA GLU A 113 4.83 1.49 -0.81
C GLU A 113 4.58 2.83 -0.11
N LEU A 114 5.62 3.44 0.45
CA LEU A 114 5.57 4.84 0.87
C LEU A 114 5.51 5.77 -0.36
N ASP A 115 4.48 6.62 -0.44
CA ASP A 115 4.40 7.64 -1.49
C ASP A 115 5.34 8.82 -1.19
N ARG A 116 6.56 8.69 -1.72
CA ARG A 116 7.61 9.71 -1.60
C ARG A 116 7.23 11.05 -2.24
N ARG A 117 6.27 11.07 -3.18
CA ARG A 117 5.82 12.30 -3.85
C ARG A 117 4.95 13.15 -2.94
N LEU A 118 4.36 12.56 -1.91
CA LEU A 118 3.51 13.24 -0.92
C LEU A 118 4.28 13.69 0.33
N LEU A 119 5.56 13.35 0.44
CA LEU A 119 6.42 13.85 1.52
C LEU A 119 6.57 15.38 1.47
N PRO A 120 6.82 16.08 2.59
CA PRO A 120 7.13 17.51 2.58
C PRO A 120 8.49 17.78 1.90
N GLY A 121 8.66 18.99 1.37
CA GLY A 121 9.78 19.36 0.48
C GLY A 121 11.17 18.82 0.86
N PRO A 122 11.69 19.09 2.09
CA PRO A 122 13.00 18.58 2.51
C PRO A 122 13.08 17.05 2.52
N LEU A 123 11.99 16.37 2.88
CA LEU A 123 11.94 14.91 2.91
C LEU A 123 11.82 14.30 1.51
N LYS A 124 11.22 15.00 0.53
CA LYS A 124 11.27 14.55 -0.87
C LYS A 124 12.71 14.43 -1.35
N LEU A 125 13.54 15.43 -1.04
CA LEU A 125 14.96 15.41 -1.37
C LEU A 125 15.68 14.27 -0.63
N ALA A 126 15.42 14.13 0.67
CA ALA A 126 15.96 13.02 1.45
C ALA A 126 15.63 11.65 0.83
N ALA A 127 14.39 11.46 0.37
CA ALA A 127 13.94 10.20 -0.21
C ALA A 127 14.61 9.81 -1.54
N LEU A 128 15.27 10.76 -2.21
CA LEU A 128 16.07 10.47 -3.41
C LEU A 128 17.44 9.89 -3.06
N PHE A 129 18.03 10.29 -1.94
CA PHE A 129 19.40 9.91 -1.57
C PHE A 129 19.47 8.86 -0.47
N PHE A 130 18.47 8.77 0.41
CA PHE A 130 18.46 7.90 1.57
C PHE A 130 17.53 6.69 1.37
N PRO A 131 18.06 5.46 1.40
CA PRO A 131 17.26 4.23 1.30
C PRO A 131 16.24 4.07 2.42
N SER A 132 16.44 4.73 3.57
CA SER A 132 15.51 4.72 4.70
C SER A 132 14.10 5.22 4.37
N TRP A 133 13.95 5.93 3.24
CA TRP A 133 12.68 6.45 2.75
C TRP A 133 12.14 5.69 1.53
N GLN A 134 12.83 4.63 1.11
CA GLN A 134 12.42 3.73 0.03
C GLN A 134 11.74 2.51 0.68
N LEU A 135 10.60 2.76 1.32
CA LEU A 135 9.85 1.71 2.01
C LEU A 135 8.90 1.02 1.04
N ASP A 136 9.04 -0.30 0.94
CA ASP A 136 8.12 -1.15 0.21
C ASP A 136 8.00 -2.53 0.87
N SER A 137 6.83 -3.16 0.72
CA SER A 137 6.59 -4.52 1.24
C SER A 137 7.11 -5.63 0.31
N GLY A 138 7.69 -5.27 -0.84
CA GLY A 138 7.84 -6.15 -1.99
C GLY A 138 6.50 -6.45 -2.68
N TRP A 139 6.58 -6.82 -3.96
CA TRP A 139 5.44 -7.33 -4.71
C TRP A 139 5.10 -8.75 -4.28
N GLN A 140 3.89 -8.94 -3.76
CA GLN A 140 3.31 -10.26 -3.59
C GLN A 140 2.44 -10.57 -4.81
N GLN A 141 2.69 -11.71 -5.45
CA GLN A 141 1.94 -12.16 -6.61
C GLN A 141 1.25 -13.48 -6.31
N TRP A 142 0.00 -13.61 -6.74
CA TRP A 142 -0.68 -14.90 -6.80
C TRP A 142 -1.48 -15.04 -8.09
N GLN A 143 -1.59 -16.27 -8.56
CA GLN A 143 -2.50 -16.61 -9.65
C GLN A 143 -3.93 -16.54 -9.13
N VAL A 144 -4.80 -15.92 -9.93
CA VAL A 144 -6.24 -15.96 -9.71
C VAL A 144 -6.73 -17.30 -10.23
N THR A 145 -6.63 -18.31 -9.38
CA THR A 145 -7.27 -19.60 -9.65
C THR A 145 -8.77 -19.42 -9.44
N ARG A 146 -9.53 -19.73 -10.48
CA ARG A 146 -10.98 -19.58 -10.54
C ARG A 146 -11.70 -20.48 -9.52
#